data_AF-A0A3D5SR42-F1
#
_entry.id   AF-A0A3D5SR42-F1
#
_cell.length_a   1.000
_cell.length_b   1.000
_cell.length_c   1.000
_cell.angle_alpha   90.00
_cell.angle_beta   90.00
_cell.angle_gamma   90.00
#
_symmetry.space_group_name_H-M   'P 1'
#
loop_
_entity.id
_entity.type
_entity.pdbx_description
1 polymer ?
#
loop_
_entity_poly.entity_id
_entity_poly.type
_entity_poly.pdbx_seq_one_letter_code
_entity_poly.pdbx_strand_id
1 'polypeptide(L)'
;MDATILGGPGDDILIGSPAADYIDGGDGNDTITGGPGVDQMLGGAGSDKLIWNPGDGSDLVEGGTGTDELVFNGSAAAEIFNITANGARTTLTRNVGAITMDIGDTEQITVNGLDGDDIFNVAPQATAHITINGGNPVPPTLPGDQLLVDFTGTTNSTLTSLGVGAGIWSFGNRQSVNFTGIETQGPAQPGISINNVAVAEGNAGSANATFTATLSTASAQTISVDVFTSNGTATAPVDYQSANATLTFAPGVTTANFNVPINGDTTPEGNETYFVNLTNAVNATITTPQGTGTINDDDATSIFQFSSPTASVAENAVPGSATVTITRTGDTTGAASVKFETSDGTAQQKTDYTFGSGTVQFGPGELSKDVKILIVNDVFVEGPETFQVNLSNPSGNSAIGSPSPIVVTITDDDLGPAANPID
;
A
#
# COMPACT_ATOMS: atom_id res chain seq x y z
N MET A 1 -17.55 8.45 -58.99
CA MET A 1 -18.78 8.30 -59.80
C MET A 1 -19.09 6.84 -59.69
N ASP A 2 -20.34 6.51 -59.38
CA ASP A 2 -20.83 5.14 -59.30
C ASP A 2 -20.33 4.34 -60.51
N ALA A 3 -19.61 3.27 -60.23
CA ALA A 3 -18.99 2.42 -61.22
C ALA A 3 -19.74 1.09 -61.32
N THR A 4 -19.82 0.57 -62.53
CA THR A 4 -20.18 -0.82 -62.79
C THR A 4 -18.90 -1.54 -63.16
N ILE A 5 -18.47 -2.48 -62.33
CA ILE A 5 -17.25 -3.27 -62.49
C ILE A 5 -17.67 -4.71 -62.72
N LEU A 6 -17.22 -5.31 -63.84
CA LEU A 6 -17.54 -6.68 -64.22
C LEU A 6 -16.23 -7.44 -64.45
N GLY A 7 -15.98 -8.54 -63.74
CA GLY A 7 -14.82 -9.40 -63.93
C GLY A 7 -14.96 -10.26 -65.19
N GLY A 8 -16.07 -11.00 -65.28
CA GLY A 8 -16.36 -11.88 -66.40
C GLY A 8 -15.83 -13.29 -66.11
N PRO A 9 -15.32 -14.03 -67.12
CA PRO A 9 -14.74 -15.34 -66.87
C PRO A 9 -13.27 -15.28 -66.42
N GLY A 10 -12.92 -16.03 -65.39
CA GLY A 10 -11.57 -16.15 -64.82
C GLY A 10 -11.56 -15.79 -63.34
N ASP A 11 -10.43 -16.06 -62.66
CA ASP A 11 -10.24 -15.62 -61.28
C ASP A 11 -9.76 -14.15 -61.29
N ASP A 12 -10.63 -13.22 -60.91
CA ASP A 12 -10.41 -11.77 -60.98
C ASP A 12 -10.14 -11.11 -59.63
N ILE A 13 -9.50 -9.93 -59.66
CA ILE A 13 -9.35 -9.05 -58.49
C ILE A 13 -10.03 -7.72 -58.82
N LEU A 14 -11.13 -7.44 -58.15
CA LEU A 14 -11.98 -6.28 -58.39
C LEU A 14 -11.93 -5.34 -57.18
N ILE A 15 -11.64 -4.07 -57.45
CA ILE A 15 -11.54 -3.02 -56.43
C ILE A 15 -12.42 -1.85 -56.85
N GLY A 16 -13.38 -1.51 -55.99
CA GLY A 16 -14.26 -0.38 -56.15
C GLY A 16 -13.58 0.96 -55.86
N SER A 17 -14.35 2.00 -56.08
CA SER A 17 -14.01 3.40 -55.87
C SER A 17 -14.60 3.90 -54.55
N PRO A 18 -14.30 5.14 -54.13
CA PRO A 18 -14.95 5.73 -52.94
C PRO A 18 -16.43 6.12 -53.12
N ALA A 19 -17.11 5.64 -54.17
CA ALA A 19 -18.52 5.92 -54.47
C ALA A 19 -19.33 4.62 -54.36
N ALA A 20 -20.66 4.71 -54.40
CA ALA A 20 -21.51 3.52 -54.40
C ALA A 20 -21.36 2.76 -55.73
N ASP A 21 -20.81 1.56 -55.67
CA ASP A 21 -20.45 0.77 -56.84
C ASP A 21 -21.31 -0.51 -56.96
N TYR A 22 -21.43 -1.00 -58.19
CA TYR A 22 -21.94 -2.33 -58.50
C TYR A 22 -20.79 -3.17 -59.06
N ILE A 23 -20.44 -4.23 -58.35
CA ILE A 23 -19.30 -5.08 -58.66
C ILE A 23 -19.78 -6.52 -58.80
N ASP A 24 -19.52 -7.13 -59.95
CA ASP A 24 -19.91 -8.51 -60.28
C ASP A 24 -18.65 -9.28 -60.73
N GLY A 25 -18.30 -10.33 -59.97
CA GLY A 25 -17.15 -11.20 -60.23
C GLY A 25 -17.31 -11.95 -61.53
N GLY A 26 -18.34 -12.78 -61.63
CA GLY A 26 -18.67 -13.54 -62.84
C GLY A 26 -18.41 -15.03 -62.65
N ASP A 27 -17.69 -15.67 -63.57
CA ASP A 27 -17.33 -17.09 -63.46
C ASP A 27 -15.87 -17.18 -62.99
N GLY A 28 -15.56 -17.82 -61.87
CA GLY A 28 -14.19 -17.95 -61.37
C GLY A 28 -14.13 -17.80 -59.86
N ASN A 29 -12.94 -17.88 -59.26
CA ASN A 29 -12.74 -17.58 -57.85
C ASN A 29 -12.24 -16.14 -57.70
N ASP A 30 -13.16 -15.23 -57.46
CA ASP A 30 -12.90 -13.79 -57.50
C ASP A 30 -12.54 -13.23 -56.13
N THR A 31 -11.79 -12.12 -56.11
CA THR A 31 -11.56 -11.32 -54.90
C THR A 31 -12.10 -9.92 -55.11
N ILE A 32 -13.09 -9.53 -54.30
CA ILE A 32 -13.83 -8.28 -54.45
C ILE A 32 -13.63 -7.41 -53.21
N THR A 33 -13.31 -6.12 -53.41
CA THR A 33 -13.28 -5.10 -52.34
C THR A 33 -14.05 -3.87 -52.81
N GLY A 34 -15.14 -3.52 -52.14
CA GLY A 34 -15.97 -2.35 -52.49
C GLY A 34 -15.26 -1.03 -52.23
N GLY A 35 -14.69 -0.88 -51.03
CA GLY A 35 -14.09 0.37 -50.59
C GLY A 35 -15.11 1.29 -49.91
N PRO A 36 -14.82 2.59 -49.75
CA PRO A 36 -15.77 3.55 -49.19
C PRO A 36 -16.99 3.70 -50.10
N GLY A 37 -18.20 3.60 -49.56
CA GLY A 37 -19.39 3.62 -50.41
C GLY A 37 -20.51 2.81 -49.80
N VAL A 38 -21.64 2.69 -50.49
CA VAL A 38 -22.64 1.67 -50.18
C VAL A 38 -22.71 0.82 -51.43
N ASP A 39 -21.99 -0.28 -51.40
CA ASP A 39 -21.69 -1.06 -52.60
C ASP A 39 -22.61 -2.28 -52.71
N GLN A 40 -22.74 -2.77 -53.93
CA GLN A 40 -23.33 -4.08 -54.23
C GLN A 40 -22.24 -4.96 -54.81
N MET A 41 -21.87 -6.01 -54.10
CA MET A 41 -20.85 -6.96 -54.49
C MET A 41 -21.48 -8.33 -54.72
N LEU A 42 -21.28 -8.89 -55.91
CA LEU A 42 -21.75 -10.22 -56.30
C LEU A 42 -20.53 -11.07 -56.65
N GLY A 43 -20.33 -12.20 -55.97
CA GLY A 43 -19.27 -13.17 -56.29
C GLY A 43 -19.52 -13.83 -57.64
N GLY A 44 -20.66 -14.52 -57.76
CA GLY A 44 -21.06 -15.14 -59.01
C GLY A 44 -20.92 -16.65 -58.93
N ALA A 45 -20.18 -17.27 -59.84
CA ALA A 45 -19.97 -18.71 -59.86
C ALA A 45 -18.52 -19.07 -59.54
N GLY A 46 -18.29 -19.68 -58.37
CA GLY A 46 -16.98 -20.13 -57.95
C GLY A 46 -16.85 -20.12 -56.43
N SER A 47 -15.64 -19.95 -55.92
CA SER A 47 -15.41 -19.77 -54.48
C SER A 47 -14.78 -18.42 -54.26
N ASP A 48 -15.64 -17.44 -54.02
CA ASP A 48 -15.31 -16.02 -54.06
C ASP A 48 -14.93 -15.48 -52.70
N LYS A 49 -14.16 -14.38 -52.70
CA LYS A 49 -13.72 -13.68 -51.50
C LYS A 49 -14.14 -12.22 -51.55
N LEU A 50 -15.08 -11.84 -50.71
CA LEU A 50 -15.57 -10.46 -50.59
C LEU A 50 -14.97 -9.83 -49.34
N ILE A 51 -14.38 -8.64 -49.46
CA ILE A 51 -13.59 -8.02 -48.39
C ILE A 51 -14.21 -6.68 -48.00
N TRP A 52 -14.43 -6.53 -46.70
CA TRP A 52 -14.85 -5.27 -46.07
C TRP A 52 -13.75 -4.77 -45.14
N ASN A 53 -13.37 -3.49 -45.25
CA ASN A 53 -12.31 -2.87 -44.46
C ASN A 53 -12.79 -1.63 -43.67
N PRO A 54 -12.10 -1.23 -42.58
CA PRO A 54 -12.45 -0.02 -41.85
C PRO A 54 -12.40 1.22 -42.74
N GLY A 55 -13.54 1.91 -42.83
CA GLY A 55 -13.71 3.08 -43.71
C GLY A 55 -14.64 2.80 -44.89
N ASP A 56 -14.93 1.53 -45.16
CA ASP A 56 -15.97 1.10 -46.09
C ASP A 56 -17.36 1.38 -45.48
N GLY A 57 -18.41 1.33 -46.29
CA GLY A 57 -19.77 1.61 -45.81
C GLY A 57 -20.62 0.37 -45.61
N SER A 58 -21.94 0.54 -45.73
CA SER A 58 -22.91 -0.52 -45.44
C SER A 58 -23.30 -1.22 -46.73
N ASP A 59 -22.58 -2.29 -47.06
CA ASP A 59 -22.67 -2.92 -48.37
C ASP A 59 -23.66 -4.10 -48.42
N LEU A 60 -24.07 -4.43 -49.64
CA LEU A 60 -24.80 -5.65 -50.00
C LEU A 60 -23.80 -6.64 -50.61
N VAL A 61 -23.76 -7.85 -50.08
CA VAL A 61 -22.88 -8.93 -50.55
C VAL A 61 -23.73 -10.16 -50.87
N GLU A 62 -23.47 -10.77 -52.03
CA GLU A 62 -23.97 -12.09 -52.42
C GLU A 62 -22.78 -12.95 -52.85
N GLY A 63 -22.71 -14.19 -52.36
CA GLY A 63 -21.70 -15.16 -52.77
C GLY A 63 -22.04 -15.77 -54.12
N GLY A 64 -23.28 -16.23 -54.27
CA GLY A 64 -23.74 -16.91 -55.48
C GLY A 64 -23.55 -18.42 -55.38
N THR A 65 -22.94 -19.05 -56.39
CA THR A 65 -22.77 -20.51 -56.39
C THR A 65 -21.35 -20.90 -56.03
N GLY A 66 -21.21 -21.71 -54.99
CA GLY A 66 -19.99 -22.45 -54.68
C GLY A 66 -19.67 -22.36 -53.21
N THR A 67 -18.56 -21.74 -52.82
CA THR A 67 -18.23 -21.59 -51.39
C THR A 67 -17.55 -20.26 -51.19
N ASP A 68 -18.34 -19.30 -50.72
CA ASP A 68 -17.95 -17.90 -50.76
C ASP A 68 -17.62 -17.39 -49.36
N GLU A 69 -16.61 -16.53 -49.26
CA GLU A 69 -16.11 -15.99 -48.00
C GLU A 69 -16.26 -14.47 -47.95
N LEU A 70 -17.01 -13.96 -46.98
CA LEU A 70 -16.90 -12.58 -46.54
C LEU A 70 -15.79 -12.47 -45.49
N VAL A 71 -14.79 -11.63 -45.77
CA VAL A 71 -13.79 -11.20 -44.80
C VAL A 71 -14.11 -9.79 -44.32
N PHE A 72 -14.57 -9.70 -43.08
CA PHE A 72 -14.85 -8.44 -42.41
C PHE A 72 -13.69 -8.05 -41.49
N ASN A 73 -12.97 -6.97 -41.82
CA ASN A 73 -11.87 -6.46 -41.01
C ASN A 73 -12.36 -5.32 -40.09
N GLY A 74 -12.31 -5.56 -38.78
CA GLY A 74 -12.53 -4.61 -37.70
C GLY A 74 -11.39 -3.60 -37.54
N SER A 75 -11.37 -2.86 -36.43
CA SER A 75 -10.35 -1.84 -36.15
C SER A 75 -9.72 -2.00 -34.77
N ALA A 76 -8.75 -1.15 -34.43
CA ALA A 76 -8.08 -1.17 -33.12
C ALA A 76 -8.93 -0.61 -31.95
N ALA A 77 -10.25 -0.57 -32.10
CA ALA A 77 -11.18 0.04 -31.14
C ALA A 77 -12.13 -1.03 -30.63
N ALA A 78 -12.61 -0.88 -29.39
CA ALA A 78 -13.62 -1.78 -28.83
C ALA A 78 -14.89 -1.82 -29.69
N GLU A 79 -15.16 -2.96 -30.30
CA GLU A 79 -16.24 -3.16 -31.24
C GLU A 79 -17.29 -4.16 -30.76
N ILE A 80 -18.50 -4.02 -31.30
CA ILE A 80 -19.58 -4.98 -31.12
C ILE A 80 -20.02 -5.40 -32.51
N PHE A 81 -19.73 -6.66 -32.84
CA PHE A 81 -20.17 -7.33 -34.04
C PHE A 81 -21.42 -8.14 -33.75
N ASN A 82 -22.51 -7.92 -34.49
CA ASN A 82 -23.67 -8.82 -34.43
C ASN A 82 -23.88 -9.49 -35.78
N ILE A 83 -23.88 -10.82 -35.80
CA ILE A 83 -24.21 -11.63 -36.98
C ILE A 83 -25.55 -12.29 -36.71
N THR A 84 -26.60 -11.86 -37.38
CA THR A 84 -27.98 -12.27 -37.11
C THR A 84 -28.65 -12.82 -38.36
N ALA A 85 -29.45 -13.87 -38.19
CA ALA A 85 -30.29 -14.36 -39.28
C ALA A 85 -31.40 -13.33 -39.56
N ASN A 86 -31.62 -13.04 -40.84
CA ASN A 86 -32.66 -12.15 -41.34
C ASN A 86 -33.49 -12.90 -42.41
N GLY A 87 -34.25 -13.90 -41.95
CA GLY A 87 -34.99 -14.80 -42.83
C GLY A 87 -34.07 -15.84 -43.48
N ALA A 88 -33.97 -15.83 -44.81
CA ALA A 88 -33.05 -16.69 -45.57
C ALA A 88 -31.65 -16.07 -45.76
N ARG A 89 -31.47 -14.83 -45.31
CA ARG A 89 -30.24 -14.03 -45.46
C ARG A 89 -29.59 -13.81 -44.11
N THR A 90 -28.36 -13.34 -44.11
CA THR A 90 -27.62 -12.98 -42.89
C THR A 90 -27.35 -11.48 -42.86
N THR A 91 -27.45 -10.87 -41.68
CA THR A 91 -27.07 -9.48 -41.44
C THR A 91 -25.87 -9.43 -40.52
N LEU A 92 -24.85 -8.65 -40.89
CA LEU A 92 -23.69 -8.35 -40.06
C LEU A 92 -23.73 -6.88 -39.68
N THR A 93 -23.61 -6.57 -38.39
CA THR A 93 -23.53 -5.19 -37.89
C THR A 93 -22.26 -4.94 -37.10
N ARG A 94 -21.76 -3.71 -37.14
CA ARG A 94 -20.67 -3.20 -36.29
C ARG A 94 -21.08 -1.86 -35.68
N ASN A 95 -20.92 -1.71 -34.37
CA ASN A 95 -21.24 -0.46 -33.66
C ASN A 95 -20.37 0.73 -34.10
N VAL A 96 -19.08 0.51 -34.34
CA VAL A 96 -18.15 1.53 -34.82
C VAL A 96 -18.43 1.83 -36.29
N GLY A 97 -18.67 3.10 -36.61
CA GLY A 97 -19.10 3.52 -37.94
C GLY A 97 -20.57 3.22 -38.26
N ALA A 98 -21.30 2.54 -37.36
CA ALA A 98 -22.69 2.11 -37.53
C ALA A 98 -22.93 1.33 -38.84
N ILE A 99 -22.15 0.27 -39.05
CA ILE A 99 -22.19 -0.54 -40.27
C ILE A 99 -23.29 -1.60 -40.16
N THR A 100 -24.07 -1.75 -41.22
CA THR A 100 -25.07 -2.82 -41.38
C THR A 100 -24.96 -3.40 -42.77
N MET A 101 -24.40 -4.60 -42.89
CA MET A 101 -24.28 -5.31 -44.15
C MET A 101 -25.36 -6.39 -44.25
N ASP A 102 -25.91 -6.52 -45.45
CA ASP A 102 -26.66 -7.71 -45.86
C ASP A 102 -25.72 -8.60 -46.66
N ILE A 103 -25.42 -9.77 -46.13
CA ILE A 103 -24.38 -10.66 -46.68
C ILE A 103 -24.97 -11.88 -47.40
N GLY A 104 -26.28 -11.84 -47.64
CA GLY A 104 -26.92 -12.72 -48.60
C GLY A 104 -26.78 -14.20 -48.29
N ASP A 105 -26.37 -14.95 -49.32
CA ASP A 105 -26.15 -16.39 -49.31
C ASP A 105 -24.73 -16.84 -48.95
N THR A 106 -23.79 -15.91 -48.74
CA THR A 106 -22.38 -16.20 -48.42
C THR A 106 -22.22 -17.31 -47.36
N GLU A 107 -21.45 -18.35 -47.69
CA GLU A 107 -21.32 -19.54 -46.85
C GLU A 107 -20.25 -19.44 -45.77
N GLN A 108 -19.27 -18.56 -45.90
CA GLN A 108 -18.22 -18.36 -44.91
C GLN A 108 -18.12 -16.89 -44.49
N ILE A 109 -18.03 -16.64 -43.18
CA ILE A 109 -17.87 -15.31 -42.63
C ILE A 109 -16.66 -15.33 -41.72
N THR A 110 -15.61 -14.61 -42.11
CA THR A 110 -14.43 -14.38 -41.28
C THR A 110 -14.49 -12.96 -40.75
N VAL A 111 -14.57 -12.81 -39.43
CA VAL A 111 -14.50 -11.49 -38.78
C VAL A 111 -13.19 -11.36 -38.00
N ASN A 112 -12.40 -10.34 -38.33
CA ASN A 112 -11.14 -10.01 -37.67
C ASN A 112 -11.34 -8.80 -36.78
N GLY A 113 -11.36 -8.97 -35.46
CA GLY A 113 -11.49 -7.87 -34.48
C GLY A 113 -10.29 -6.92 -34.49
N LEU A 114 -9.08 -7.48 -34.58
CA LEU A 114 -7.79 -6.78 -34.46
C LEU A 114 -7.46 -6.41 -33.01
N ASP A 115 -7.16 -5.16 -32.68
CA ASP A 115 -6.80 -4.77 -31.30
C ASP A 115 -8.03 -4.19 -30.60
N GLY A 116 -8.09 -4.25 -29.27
CA GLY A 116 -9.13 -3.60 -28.47
C GLY A 116 -10.30 -4.51 -28.10
N ASP A 117 -11.02 -4.13 -27.04
CA ASP A 117 -11.99 -4.99 -26.35
C ASP A 117 -13.23 -5.29 -27.23
N ASP A 118 -13.21 -6.41 -27.95
CA ASP A 118 -14.26 -6.75 -28.91
C ASP A 118 -15.33 -7.71 -28.36
N ILE A 119 -16.56 -7.53 -28.85
CA ILE A 119 -17.72 -8.37 -28.55
C ILE A 119 -18.30 -8.91 -29.85
N PHE A 120 -18.39 -10.24 -29.94
CA PHE A 120 -19.05 -10.91 -31.06
C PHE A 120 -20.33 -11.59 -30.58
N ASN A 121 -21.47 -11.11 -31.07
CA ASN A 121 -22.79 -11.67 -30.84
C ASN A 121 -23.25 -12.40 -32.11
N VAL A 122 -23.20 -13.72 -32.07
CA VAL A 122 -23.61 -14.55 -33.21
C VAL A 122 -24.91 -15.25 -32.89
N ALA A 123 -25.97 -14.92 -33.63
CA ALA A 123 -27.22 -15.65 -33.60
C ALA A 123 -27.14 -16.87 -34.54
N PRO A 124 -28.00 -17.89 -34.36
CA PRO A 124 -28.03 -19.07 -35.21
C PRO A 124 -28.19 -18.73 -36.70
N GLN A 125 -27.35 -19.31 -37.55
CA GLN A 125 -27.40 -19.17 -39.01
C GLN A 125 -27.84 -20.48 -39.68
N ALA A 126 -28.56 -20.37 -40.80
CA ALA A 126 -29.07 -21.52 -41.53
C ALA A 126 -27.98 -22.25 -42.35
N THR A 127 -26.98 -21.53 -42.86
CA THR A 127 -26.03 -22.04 -43.87
C THR A 127 -24.58 -21.60 -43.69
N ALA A 128 -24.28 -20.55 -42.91
CA ALA A 128 -22.93 -19.98 -42.85
C ALA A 128 -22.00 -20.62 -41.79
N HIS A 129 -20.77 -20.92 -42.21
CA HIS A 129 -19.62 -21.19 -41.34
C HIS A 129 -19.02 -19.85 -40.88
N ILE A 130 -18.85 -19.67 -39.56
CA ILE A 130 -18.33 -18.42 -38.99
C ILE A 130 -16.97 -18.67 -38.34
N THR A 131 -15.97 -17.91 -38.79
CA THR A 131 -14.64 -17.82 -38.21
C THR A 131 -14.48 -16.46 -37.54
N ILE A 132 -14.06 -16.45 -36.27
CA ILE A 132 -13.80 -15.22 -35.53
C ILE A 132 -12.35 -15.20 -35.08
N ASN A 133 -11.67 -14.10 -35.38
CA ASN A 133 -10.30 -13.82 -34.95
C ASN A 133 -10.29 -12.60 -34.03
N GLY A 134 -10.06 -12.82 -32.73
CA GLY A 134 -9.99 -11.76 -31.71
C GLY A 134 -8.77 -10.86 -31.81
N GLY A 135 -7.78 -11.21 -32.66
CA GLY A 135 -6.60 -10.39 -32.91
C GLY A 135 -5.41 -10.64 -31.97
N ASN A 136 -4.61 -9.60 -31.71
CA ASN A 136 -3.29 -9.72 -31.07
C ASN A 136 -3.38 -9.61 -29.54
N PRO A 137 -2.61 -10.41 -28.77
CA PRO A 137 -2.66 -10.42 -27.32
C PRO A 137 -2.33 -9.04 -26.71
N VAL A 138 -3.30 -8.42 -26.05
CA VAL A 138 -3.12 -7.21 -25.24
C VAL A 138 -2.47 -7.60 -23.90
N PRO A 139 -1.48 -6.85 -23.39
CA PRO A 139 -0.91 -7.10 -22.06
C PRO A 139 -2.00 -7.11 -20.96
N PRO A 140 -1.83 -7.89 -19.88
CA PRO A 140 -2.86 -8.21 -18.87
C PRO A 140 -3.33 -7.03 -17.98
N THR A 141 -3.14 -5.79 -18.42
CA THR A 141 -3.49 -4.56 -17.70
C THR A 141 -4.82 -3.94 -18.13
N LEU A 142 -5.48 -4.47 -19.16
CA LEU A 142 -6.78 -3.99 -19.67
C LEU A 142 -7.81 -5.13 -19.71
N PRO A 143 -9.12 -4.83 -19.71
CA PRO A 143 -10.15 -5.86 -19.78
C PRO A 143 -10.07 -6.61 -21.14
N GLY A 144 -9.77 -7.91 -21.15
CA GLY A 144 -9.75 -8.71 -22.41
C GLY A 144 -11.11 -8.89 -23.12
N ASP A 145 -11.04 -9.25 -24.40
CA ASP A 145 -12.17 -9.50 -25.32
C ASP A 145 -13.22 -10.48 -24.79
N GLN A 146 -14.49 -10.24 -25.12
CA GLN A 146 -15.59 -11.11 -24.71
C GLN A 146 -16.33 -11.72 -25.90
N LEU A 147 -16.28 -13.04 -26.02
CA LEU A 147 -17.13 -13.77 -26.95
C LEU A 147 -18.39 -14.28 -26.25
N LEU A 148 -19.57 -13.86 -26.73
CA LEU A 148 -20.87 -14.38 -26.29
C LEU A 148 -21.56 -15.11 -27.45
N VAL A 149 -21.65 -16.44 -27.37
CA VAL A 149 -22.29 -17.28 -28.39
C VAL A 149 -23.61 -17.84 -27.86
N ASP A 150 -24.73 -17.47 -28.49
CA ASP A 150 -26.07 -17.93 -28.13
C ASP A 150 -26.58 -18.98 -29.14
N PHE A 151 -26.67 -20.24 -28.71
CA PHE A 151 -27.19 -21.35 -29.50
C PHE A 151 -28.63 -21.74 -29.13
N THR A 152 -29.40 -20.88 -28.46
CA THR A 152 -30.77 -21.22 -28.05
C THR A 152 -31.66 -21.51 -29.26
N GLY A 153 -32.22 -22.73 -29.32
CA GLY A 153 -33.18 -23.15 -30.34
C GLY A 153 -32.64 -23.97 -31.51
N THR A 154 -31.35 -24.35 -31.53
CA THR A 154 -30.80 -25.15 -32.64
C THR A 154 -30.87 -26.66 -32.38
N THR A 155 -31.09 -27.43 -33.45
CA THR A 155 -30.62 -28.81 -33.52
C THR A 155 -29.31 -28.79 -34.28
N ASN A 156 -28.33 -29.54 -33.80
CA ASN A 156 -27.07 -29.80 -34.49
C ASN A 156 -26.07 -28.64 -34.54
N SER A 157 -25.24 -28.44 -33.50
CA SER A 157 -24.13 -27.45 -33.49
C SER A 157 -22.86 -28.06 -32.88
N THR A 158 -21.65 -27.72 -33.32
CA THR A 158 -20.38 -28.22 -32.74
C THR A 158 -19.37 -27.07 -32.57
N LEU A 159 -18.48 -27.20 -31.58
CA LEU A 159 -17.46 -26.22 -31.23
C LEU A 159 -16.14 -26.97 -30.97
N THR A 160 -15.05 -26.64 -31.68
CA THR A 160 -13.87 -27.53 -31.73
C THR A 160 -12.69 -27.15 -30.84
N SER A 161 -12.71 -25.99 -30.14
CA SER A 161 -11.87 -25.79 -28.94
C SER A 161 -12.16 -24.48 -28.21
N LEU A 162 -12.16 -24.54 -26.87
CA LEU A 162 -11.96 -23.39 -25.98
C LEU A 162 -10.65 -23.62 -25.21
N GLY A 163 -9.64 -22.78 -25.47
CA GLY A 163 -8.45 -22.70 -24.65
C GLY A 163 -8.76 -21.95 -23.36
N VAL A 164 -8.89 -22.71 -22.26
CA VAL A 164 -8.82 -22.32 -20.83
C VAL A 164 -9.71 -21.18 -20.31
N GLY A 165 -10.73 -21.52 -19.52
CA GLY A 165 -11.43 -20.59 -18.60
C GLY A 165 -12.91 -20.91 -18.43
N ALA A 166 -13.38 -21.07 -17.19
CA ALA A 166 -14.60 -21.81 -16.84
C ALA A 166 -15.93 -21.16 -17.28
N GLY A 167 -16.74 -21.93 -18.01
CA GLY A 167 -18.19 -21.78 -18.16
C GLY A 167 -18.81 -23.15 -18.46
N ILE A 168 -19.97 -23.47 -17.87
CA ILE A 168 -20.69 -24.72 -18.15
C ILE A 168 -21.52 -24.50 -19.43
N TRP A 169 -21.20 -25.23 -20.49
CA TRP A 169 -21.88 -25.13 -21.77
C TRP A 169 -22.41 -26.52 -22.21
N SER A 170 -23.65 -26.56 -22.69
CA SER A 170 -24.36 -27.77 -23.15
C SER A 170 -24.52 -27.72 -24.67
N PHE A 171 -24.14 -28.78 -25.39
CA PHE A 171 -24.05 -28.78 -26.86
C PHE A 171 -24.79 -29.98 -27.52
N GLY A 172 -25.44 -29.72 -28.67
CA GLY A 172 -25.98 -30.71 -29.62
C GLY A 172 -24.96 -31.11 -30.71
N ASN A 173 -25.37 -31.62 -31.88
CA ASN A 173 -24.45 -32.25 -32.87
C ASN A 173 -24.48 -31.68 -34.31
N ARG A 174 -23.51 -30.84 -34.74
CA ARG A 174 -23.13 -30.47 -36.16
C ARG A 174 -23.30 -29.00 -36.66
N GLN A 175 -22.36 -28.14 -36.28
CA GLN A 175 -21.89 -26.86 -36.90
C GLN A 175 -20.40 -26.69 -36.50
N SER A 176 -19.52 -25.90 -37.09
CA SER A 176 -18.15 -25.73 -36.52
C SER A 176 -17.81 -24.26 -36.39
N VAL A 177 -17.72 -23.77 -35.16
CA VAL A 177 -17.17 -22.45 -34.87
C VAL A 177 -15.72 -22.62 -34.44
N ASN A 178 -14.80 -21.93 -35.10
CA ASN A 178 -13.39 -21.89 -34.74
C ASN A 178 -13.08 -20.56 -34.08
N PHE A 179 -12.48 -20.62 -32.89
CA PHE A 179 -12.01 -19.45 -32.16
C PHE A 179 -10.48 -19.44 -32.14
N THR A 180 -9.90 -18.32 -32.52
CA THR A 180 -8.47 -18.04 -32.38
C THR A 180 -8.31 -16.66 -31.75
N GLY A 181 -7.46 -16.55 -30.72
CA GLY A 181 -7.14 -15.26 -30.10
C GLY A 181 -8.13 -14.72 -29.06
N ILE A 182 -9.04 -15.53 -28.50
CA ILE A 182 -9.95 -15.05 -27.43
C ILE A 182 -9.17 -14.75 -26.16
N GLU A 183 -9.27 -13.51 -25.68
CA GLU A 183 -8.67 -13.05 -24.43
C GLU A 183 -9.62 -13.21 -23.25
N THR A 184 -9.47 -14.26 -22.46
CA THR A 184 -10.23 -14.32 -21.20
C THR A 184 -9.66 -13.32 -20.20
N GLN A 185 -10.52 -12.45 -19.67
CA GLN A 185 -10.26 -11.63 -18.48
C GLN A 185 -9.55 -12.48 -17.42
N GLY A 186 -8.31 -12.13 -17.07
CA GLY A 186 -7.66 -12.70 -15.90
C GLY A 186 -8.51 -12.47 -14.65
N PRO A 187 -8.41 -13.32 -13.61
CA PRO A 187 -9.13 -13.05 -12.36
C PRO A 187 -8.74 -11.68 -11.81
N ALA A 188 -9.72 -10.92 -11.30
CA ALA A 188 -9.48 -9.60 -10.72
C ALA A 188 -8.32 -9.66 -9.70
N GLN A 189 -7.31 -8.82 -9.90
CA GLN A 189 -6.11 -8.82 -9.06
C GLN A 189 -6.44 -8.31 -7.65
N PRO A 190 -5.93 -8.96 -6.59
CA PRO A 190 -6.13 -8.47 -5.22
C PRO A 190 -5.41 -7.14 -4.99
N GLY A 191 -5.94 -6.34 -4.09
CA GLY A 191 -5.29 -5.14 -3.56
C GLY A 191 -4.31 -5.50 -2.44
N ILE A 192 -3.14 -4.85 -2.37
CA ILE A 192 -2.17 -4.98 -1.26
C ILE A 192 -2.17 -3.72 -0.40
N SER A 193 -2.25 -3.90 0.91
CA SER A 193 -2.05 -2.85 1.91
C SER A 193 -1.01 -3.25 2.95
N ILE A 194 -0.41 -2.27 3.63
CA ILE A 194 0.49 -2.45 4.79
C ILE A 194 -0.10 -1.67 5.97
N ASN A 195 -0.03 -2.21 7.18
CA ASN A 195 -0.56 -1.56 8.39
C ASN A 195 0.43 -0.56 9.01
N ASN A 196 -0.03 0.18 10.01
CA ASN A 196 0.81 0.94 10.92
C ASN A 196 1.18 0.09 12.14
N VAL A 197 2.33 0.35 12.74
CA VAL A 197 2.85 -0.36 13.90
C VAL A 197 3.38 0.67 14.91
N ALA A 198 3.11 0.46 16.19
CA ALA A 198 3.74 1.19 17.28
C ALA A 198 4.41 0.19 18.23
N VAL A 199 5.63 0.49 18.66
CA VAL A 199 6.42 -0.37 19.56
C VAL A 199 7.24 0.52 20.49
N ALA A 200 7.48 0.06 21.72
CA ALA A 200 8.44 0.70 22.61
C ALA A 200 9.86 0.36 22.15
N GLU A 201 10.80 1.30 22.25
CA GLU A 201 12.19 1.06 21.85
C GLU A 201 12.90 0.07 22.77
N GLY A 202 12.57 0.11 24.07
CA GLY A 202 13.14 -0.73 25.11
C GLY A 202 14.55 -0.32 25.52
N ASN A 203 14.99 -0.78 26.69
CA ASN A 203 16.22 -0.23 27.30
C ASN A 203 17.56 -0.72 26.70
N ALA A 204 17.52 -1.74 25.84
CA ALA A 204 18.70 -2.32 25.17
C ALA A 204 18.32 -3.35 24.09
N GLY A 205 19.16 -3.47 23.06
CA GLY A 205 19.02 -4.47 22.00
C GLY A 205 18.04 -4.03 20.91
N SER A 206 17.58 -4.98 20.09
CA SER A 206 16.67 -4.68 18.99
C SER A 206 15.27 -5.23 19.25
N ALA A 207 14.33 -4.39 19.71
CA ALA A 207 12.91 -4.68 19.59
C ALA A 207 12.55 -4.81 18.09
N ASN A 208 11.50 -5.57 17.75
CA ASN A 208 11.09 -5.72 16.36
C ASN A 208 9.70 -5.14 16.14
N ALA A 209 9.60 -4.08 15.34
CA ALA A 209 8.33 -3.66 14.77
C ALA A 209 7.94 -4.64 13.65
N THR A 210 6.83 -5.35 13.80
CA THR A 210 6.35 -6.33 12.82
C THR A 210 5.18 -5.75 12.03
N PHE A 211 5.44 -5.36 10.78
CA PHE A 211 4.41 -4.94 9.84
C PHE A 211 3.82 -6.17 9.13
N THR A 212 2.54 -6.11 8.77
CA THR A 212 1.82 -7.14 8.05
C THR A 212 1.24 -6.56 6.77
N ALA A 213 1.77 -7.01 5.64
CA ALA A 213 1.18 -6.75 4.33
C ALA A 213 0.00 -7.70 4.12
N THR A 214 -1.13 -7.17 3.65
CA THR A 214 -2.40 -7.91 3.53
C THR A 214 -2.97 -7.79 2.12
N LEU A 215 -3.39 -8.92 1.55
CA LEU A 215 -4.16 -8.98 0.32
C LEU A 215 -5.66 -8.82 0.62
N SER A 216 -6.38 -8.06 -0.23
CA SER A 216 -7.83 -7.87 -0.11
C SER A 216 -8.64 -9.16 -0.33
N THR A 217 -8.08 -10.10 -1.09
CA THR A 217 -8.63 -11.43 -1.32
C THR A 217 -7.50 -12.41 -1.63
N ALA A 218 -7.74 -13.71 -1.44
CA ALA A 218 -6.78 -14.75 -1.79
C ALA A 218 -6.65 -14.88 -3.32
N SER A 219 -5.43 -15.12 -3.80
CA SER A 219 -5.13 -15.37 -5.21
C SER A 219 -4.75 -16.83 -5.46
N ALA A 220 -5.07 -17.34 -6.65
CA ALA A 220 -4.57 -18.63 -7.13
C ALA A 220 -3.14 -18.53 -7.69
N GLN A 221 -2.66 -17.31 -7.93
CA GLN A 221 -1.31 -17.03 -8.41
C GLN A 221 -0.41 -16.61 -7.25
N THR A 222 0.90 -16.85 -7.38
CA THR A 222 1.90 -16.26 -6.49
C THR A 222 1.93 -14.75 -6.71
N ILE A 223 1.95 -14.00 -5.62
CA ILE A 223 2.07 -12.54 -5.61
C ILE A 223 3.38 -12.15 -4.94
N SER A 224 4.03 -11.12 -5.46
CA SER A 224 5.22 -10.53 -4.84
C SER A 224 5.12 -9.01 -4.79
N VAL A 225 5.73 -8.40 -3.77
CA VAL A 225 5.85 -6.95 -3.62
C VAL A 225 7.17 -6.63 -2.91
N ASP A 226 7.87 -5.61 -3.37
CA ASP A 226 9.07 -5.12 -2.70
C ASP A 226 8.69 -4.21 -1.54
N VAL A 227 9.38 -4.35 -0.42
CA VAL A 227 9.16 -3.58 0.80
C VAL A 227 10.48 -3.00 1.31
N PHE A 228 10.47 -1.74 1.74
CA PHE A 228 11.66 -1.09 2.30
C PHE A 228 11.32 0.03 3.27
N THR A 229 12.22 0.31 4.21
CA THR A 229 12.09 1.39 5.19
C THR A 229 12.59 2.74 4.65
N SER A 230 12.01 3.84 5.12
CA SER A 230 12.53 5.20 4.93
C SER A 230 12.35 6.05 6.20
N ASN A 231 13.27 6.99 6.42
CA ASN A 231 13.28 7.84 7.62
C ASN A 231 12.04 8.74 7.72
N GLY A 232 11.67 9.06 8.97
CA GLY A 232 10.75 10.14 9.32
C GLY A 232 11.43 11.08 10.31
N THR A 233 10.89 11.21 11.52
CA THR A 233 11.64 11.83 12.63
C THR A 233 12.71 10.87 13.17
N ALA A 234 12.38 9.57 13.20
CA ALA A 234 13.35 8.50 13.43
C ALA A 234 14.19 8.25 12.18
N THR A 235 15.48 8.01 12.38
CA THR A 235 16.53 7.85 11.38
C THR A 235 17.36 6.59 11.59
N ALA A 236 17.63 5.86 10.51
CA ALA A 236 18.59 4.75 10.55
C ALA A 236 20.04 5.26 10.43
N PRO A 237 21.01 4.71 11.19
CA PRO A 237 20.88 3.58 12.12
C PRO A 237 20.76 4.01 13.60
N VAL A 238 20.27 5.22 13.90
CA VAL A 238 20.19 5.70 15.29
C VAL A 238 19.02 4.98 15.97
N ASP A 239 17.81 5.22 15.49
CA ASP A 239 16.58 4.81 16.18
C ASP A 239 16.07 3.44 15.69
N TYR A 240 16.44 3.07 14.46
CA TYR A 240 16.10 1.77 13.88
C TYR A 240 17.12 1.34 12.82
N GLN A 241 17.14 0.05 12.47
CA GLN A 241 17.97 -0.48 11.40
C GLN A 241 17.21 -0.47 10.08
N SER A 242 17.82 0.10 9.03
CA SER A 242 17.22 0.09 7.70
C SER A 242 17.02 -1.35 7.20
N ALA A 243 15.86 -1.63 6.62
CA ALA A 243 15.46 -2.96 6.18
C ALA A 243 14.80 -2.90 4.80
N ASN A 244 14.99 -3.95 4.01
CA ASN A 244 14.30 -4.17 2.75
C ASN A 244 14.15 -5.67 2.47
N ALA A 245 13.13 -6.05 1.70
CA ALA A 245 12.86 -7.42 1.28
C ALA A 245 11.90 -7.44 0.08
N THR A 246 11.74 -8.61 -0.54
CA THR A 246 10.60 -8.91 -1.40
C THR A 246 9.67 -9.86 -0.65
N LEU A 247 8.45 -9.41 -0.34
CA LEU A 247 7.43 -10.25 0.28
C LEU A 247 6.79 -11.12 -0.79
N THR A 248 6.60 -12.40 -0.49
CA THR A 248 5.95 -13.37 -1.39
C THR A 248 4.73 -13.99 -0.72
N PHE A 249 3.61 -13.97 -1.41
CA PHE A 249 2.37 -14.61 -1.02
C PHE A 249 2.18 -15.85 -1.89
N ALA A 250 2.28 -17.03 -1.28
CA ALA A 250 1.95 -18.28 -1.95
C ALA A 250 0.44 -18.32 -2.30
N PRO A 251 0.01 -19.11 -3.29
CA PRO A 251 -1.40 -19.27 -3.61
C PRO A 251 -2.26 -19.56 -2.37
N GLY A 252 -3.36 -18.82 -2.22
CA GLY A 252 -4.27 -18.90 -1.07
C GLY A 252 -3.84 -18.13 0.19
N VAL A 253 -2.59 -17.65 0.28
CA VAL A 253 -2.08 -16.90 1.44
C VAL A 253 -2.35 -15.41 1.25
N THR A 254 -2.89 -14.76 2.30
CA THR A 254 -3.30 -13.35 2.24
C THR A 254 -2.46 -12.41 3.09
N THR A 255 -1.50 -12.92 3.87
CA THR A 255 -0.67 -12.08 4.76
C THR A 255 0.80 -12.46 4.67
N ALA A 256 1.67 -11.45 4.77
CA ALA A 256 3.12 -11.62 4.88
C ALA A 256 3.68 -10.58 5.86
N ASN A 257 4.61 -10.98 6.72
CA ASN A 257 5.20 -10.09 7.71
C ASN A 257 6.53 -9.50 7.23
N PHE A 258 6.79 -8.27 7.64
CA PHE A 258 8.05 -7.56 7.45
C PHE A 258 8.51 -6.99 8.80
N ASN A 259 9.70 -7.40 9.24
CA ASN A 259 10.24 -7.04 10.55
C ASN A 259 11.28 -5.94 10.39
N VAL A 260 11.13 -4.87 11.17
CA VAL A 260 12.08 -3.77 11.27
C VAL A 260 12.69 -3.77 12.68
N PRO A 261 14.01 -3.96 12.82
CA PRO A 261 14.69 -3.84 14.11
C PRO A 261 14.71 -2.38 14.57
N ILE A 262 14.27 -2.15 15.80
CA ILE A 262 14.28 -0.86 16.50
C ILE A 262 15.46 -0.86 17.46
N ASN A 263 16.27 0.18 17.47
CA ASN A 263 17.39 0.29 18.41
C ASN A 263 16.88 0.97 19.67
N GLY A 264 16.95 0.27 20.80
CA GLY A 264 16.58 0.85 22.08
C GLY A 264 17.79 1.35 22.87
N ASP A 265 17.62 2.42 23.63
CA ASP A 265 18.63 2.90 24.57
C ASP A 265 18.05 3.32 25.94
N THR A 266 18.67 4.27 26.66
CA THR A 266 18.23 4.70 28.00
C THR A 266 18.07 6.22 28.13
N THR A 267 18.07 6.90 26.98
CA THR A 267 18.00 8.34 26.82
C THR A 267 16.56 8.72 26.51
N PRO A 268 15.89 9.50 27.38
CA PRO A 268 14.54 9.92 27.09
C PRO A 268 14.51 10.90 25.95
N GLU A 269 13.67 10.55 25.02
CA GLU A 269 13.43 11.27 23.79
C GLU A 269 11.93 11.54 23.66
N GLY A 270 11.51 12.08 22.52
CA GLY A 270 10.10 12.12 22.17
C GLY A 270 9.76 10.92 21.31
N ASN A 271 8.50 10.48 21.29
CA ASN A 271 8.09 9.45 20.34
C ASN A 271 8.41 9.86 18.90
N GLU A 272 8.96 8.93 18.14
CA GLU A 272 9.44 9.17 16.79
C GLU A 272 8.73 8.28 15.76
N THR A 273 8.88 8.63 14.48
CA THR A 273 8.24 7.91 13.37
C THR A 273 9.18 7.65 12.21
N TYR A 274 8.98 6.52 11.54
CA TYR A 274 9.57 6.14 10.25
C TYR A 274 8.51 5.48 9.37
N PHE A 275 8.84 5.18 8.12
CA PHE A 275 7.90 4.63 7.14
C PHE A 275 8.37 3.30 6.54
N VAL A 276 7.41 2.45 6.18
CA VAL A 276 7.59 1.22 5.39
C VAL A 276 6.81 1.37 4.08
N ASN A 277 7.49 1.24 2.95
CA ASN A 277 6.93 1.50 1.62
C ASN A 277 6.85 0.21 0.80
N LEU A 278 5.76 0.05 0.05
CA LEU A 278 5.54 -1.02 -0.91
C LEU A 278 5.76 -0.51 -2.34
N THR A 279 6.42 -1.31 -3.17
CA THR A 279 6.61 -1.02 -4.61
C THR A 279 6.69 -2.30 -5.44
N ASN A 280 6.70 -2.16 -6.77
CA ASN A 280 6.95 -3.25 -7.73
C ASN A 280 6.06 -4.49 -7.50
N ALA A 281 4.77 -4.29 -7.22
CA ALA A 281 3.85 -5.41 -7.04
C ALA A 281 3.64 -6.18 -8.35
N VAL A 282 3.58 -7.50 -8.25
CA VAL A 282 3.32 -8.43 -9.36
C VAL A 282 2.04 -9.22 -9.06
N ASN A 283 1.15 -9.32 -10.04
CA ASN A 283 -0.17 -9.98 -9.93
C ASN A 283 -1.11 -9.37 -8.87
N ALA A 284 -0.88 -8.13 -8.47
CA ALA A 284 -1.65 -7.40 -7.47
C ALA A 284 -1.50 -5.88 -7.63
N THR A 285 -2.46 -5.12 -7.11
CA THR A 285 -2.44 -3.65 -7.14
C THR A 285 -2.16 -3.11 -5.74
N ILE A 286 -1.21 -2.18 -5.58
CA ILE A 286 -0.94 -1.56 -4.27
C ILE A 286 -2.03 -0.53 -3.96
N THR A 287 -2.81 -0.75 -2.91
CA THR A 287 -3.90 0.15 -2.49
C THR A 287 -3.50 1.05 -1.32
N THR A 288 -2.58 0.60 -0.48
CA THR A 288 -2.02 1.38 0.63
C THR A 288 -0.51 1.24 0.60
N PRO A 289 0.21 2.15 -0.09
CA PRO A 289 1.63 1.97 -0.41
C PRO A 289 2.56 2.21 0.77
N GLN A 290 2.08 2.76 1.88
CA GLN A 290 2.93 3.15 3.01
C GLN A 290 2.27 2.83 4.34
N GLY A 291 3.06 2.28 5.26
CA GLY A 291 2.74 2.11 6.67
C GLY A 291 3.66 2.96 7.53
N THR A 292 3.14 3.49 8.63
CA THR A 292 3.91 4.27 9.61
C THR A 292 4.35 3.37 10.77
N GLY A 293 5.65 3.39 11.07
CA GLY A 293 6.21 2.87 12.30
C GLY A 293 6.36 3.99 13.33
N THR A 294 5.84 3.78 14.53
CA THR A 294 6.04 4.68 15.68
C THR A 294 6.93 3.99 16.71
N ILE A 295 8.02 4.65 17.07
CA ILE A 295 8.91 4.26 18.16
C ILE A 295 8.46 5.09 19.37
N ASN A 296 7.92 4.42 20.38
CA ASN A 296 7.53 5.07 21.62
C ASN A 296 8.72 5.06 22.57
N ASP A 297 9.08 6.25 23.03
CA ASP A 297 10.04 6.41 24.12
C ASP A 297 9.46 5.76 25.38
N ASP A 298 10.23 4.84 25.96
CA ASP A 298 9.90 4.17 27.23
C ASP A 298 10.94 4.42 28.32
N ASP A 299 11.79 5.43 28.13
CA ASP A 299 12.86 5.78 29.04
C ASP A 299 12.42 6.74 30.14
N ALA A 300 12.50 6.25 31.38
CA ALA A 300 12.16 7.05 32.55
C ALA A 300 13.30 8.01 32.94
N THR A 301 12.94 9.26 33.31
CA THR A 301 13.89 10.21 33.91
C THR A 301 14.09 9.95 35.41
N SER A 302 15.33 10.00 35.89
CA SER A 302 15.61 10.02 37.34
C SER A 302 15.29 11.39 37.95
N ILE A 303 14.64 11.45 39.11
CA ILE A 303 14.34 12.73 39.79
C ILE A 303 14.97 12.74 41.18
N PHE A 304 15.82 13.74 41.45
CA PHE A 304 16.43 13.98 42.76
C PHE A 304 15.75 15.14 43.49
N GLN A 305 15.34 14.92 44.73
CA GLN A 305 14.73 15.94 45.59
C GLN A 305 14.98 15.62 47.05
N PHE A 306 14.75 16.57 47.97
CA PHE A 306 14.76 16.25 49.40
C PHE A 306 13.48 15.50 49.81
N SER A 307 13.59 14.64 50.83
CA SER A 307 12.44 13.89 51.36
C SER A 307 11.41 14.78 52.07
N SER A 308 11.81 15.99 52.47
CA SER A 308 10.98 16.98 53.17
C SER A 308 11.42 18.40 52.78
N PRO A 309 10.51 19.39 52.72
CA PRO A 309 10.87 20.78 52.42
C PRO A 309 11.56 21.49 53.59
N THR A 310 11.45 20.93 54.79
CA THR A 310 12.10 21.45 55.99
C THR A 310 12.77 20.35 56.81
N ALA A 311 13.82 20.72 57.53
CA ALA A 311 14.43 19.94 58.60
C ALA A 311 14.71 20.85 59.79
N SER A 312 14.88 20.27 60.98
CA SER A 312 15.31 21.01 62.16
C SER A 312 16.26 20.18 62.98
N VAL A 313 17.18 20.87 63.66
CA VAL A 313 18.21 20.29 64.50
C VAL A 313 18.40 21.19 65.72
N ALA A 314 18.60 20.61 66.90
CA ALA A 314 19.07 21.35 68.06
C ALA A 314 20.55 21.69 67.87
N GLU A 315 20.97 22.86 68.31
CA GLU A 315 22.35 23.30 68.19
C GLU A 315 23.32 22.32 68.88
N ASN A 316 22.97 21.84 70.08
CA ASN A 316 23.70 20.80 70.81
C ASN A 316 23.48 19.35 70.37
N ALA A 317 22.82 19.11 69.22
CA ALA A 317 22.50 17.75 68.80
C ALA A 317 23.76 16.88 68.78
N VAL A 318 23.67 15.60 69.14
CA VAL A 318 24.78 14.64 69.03
C VAL A 318 24.49 13.72 67.85
N PRO A 319 25.32 13.68 66.78
CA PRO A 319 26.75 14.01 66.74
C PRO A 319 27.12 15.41 66.18
N GLY A 320 26.27 16.42 66.33
CA GLY A 320 26.54 17.81 65.94
C GLY A 320 26.23 18.07 64.47
N SER A 321 25.18 17.45 63.92
CA SER A 321 24.87 17.57 62.50
C SER A 321 23.37 17.53 62.20
N ALA A 322 22.91 18.44 61.33
CA ALA A 322 21.63 18.29 60.64
C ALA A 322 21.75 17.18 59.59
N THR A 323 20.78 16.26 59.56
CA THR A 323 20.68 15.25 58.50
C THR A 323 19.57 15.65 57.53
N VAL A 324 19.91 15.76 56.24
CA VAL A 324 18.94 15.94 55.16
C VAL A 324 18.99 14.72 54.24
N THR A 325 17.83 14.18 53.87
CA THR A 325 17.76 12.99 53.01
C THR A 325 17.39 13.41 51.60
N ILE A 326 18.22 13.04 50.63
CA ILE A 326 17.92 13.17 49.20
C ILE A 326 17.30 11.86 48.73
N THR A 327 16.17 11.93 48.05
CA THR A 327 15.49 10.81 47.42
C THR A 327 15.68 10.83 45.92
N ARG A 328 15.80 9.64 45.31
CA ARG A 328 15.78 9.39 43.87
C ARG A 328 14.50 8.64 43.50
N THR A 329 13.74 9.17 42.56
CA THR A 329 12.54 8.53 41.99
C THR A 329 12.64 8.45 40.47
N GLY A 330 11.69 7.78 39.80
CA GLY A 330 11.75 7.55 38.35
C GLY A 330 12.71 6.41 38.00
N ASP A 331 13.59 6.60 37.01
CA ASP A 331 14.59 5.58 36.68
C ASP A 331 15.61 5.41 37.81
N THR A 332 15.87 4.14 38.14
CA THR A 332 16.85 3.75 39.17
C THR A 332 17.75 2.63 38.67
N THR A 333 17.65 2.22 37.41
CA THR A 333 18.37 1.06 36.88
C THR A 333 19.87 1.34 36.71
N GLY A 334 20.25 2.58 36.38
CA GLY A 334 21.64 3.04 36.26
C GLY A 334 22.17 3.79 37.48
N ALA A 335 23.50 3.95 37.54
CA ALA A 335 24.12 4.86 38.50
C ALA A 335 23.88 6.33 38.09
N ALA A 336 23.61 7.20 39.06
CA ALA A 336 23.41 8.62 38.83
C ALA A 336 23.85 9.45 40.04
N SER A 337 23.95 10.75 39.90
CA SER A 337 24.48 11.63 40.93
C SER A 337 23.82 12.99 40.92
N VAL A 338 23.87 13.68 42.06
CA VAL A 338 23.43 15.07 42.19
C VAL A 338 24.38 15.80 43.13
N LYS A 339 24.66 17.06 42.85
CA LYS A 339 25.44 17.89 43.77
C LYS A 339 24.53 18.55 44.79
N PHE A 340 25.06 18.78 45.99
CA PHE A 340 24.43 19.64 46.98
C PHE A 340 25.39 20.75 47.42
N GLU A 341 24.81 21.86 47.87
CA GLU A 341 25.55 22.98 48.45
C GLU A 341 24.68 23.73 49.46
N THR A 342 25.26 24.10 50.61
CA THR A 342 24.61 24.95 51.61
C THR A 342 24.67 26.42 51.23
N SER A 343 23.62 27.18 51.54
CA SER A 343 23.60 28.64 51.43
C SER A 343 23.04 29.29 52.69
N ASP A 344 23.61 30.42 53.08
CA ASP A 344 23.23 31.16 54.28
C ASP A 344 21.76 31.61 54.24
N GLY A 345 21.15 31.66 55.42
CA GLY A 345 19.86 32.30 55.66
C GLY A 345 20.03 33.35 56.76
N THR A 346 19.32 33.18 57.87
CA THR A 346 19.67 33.92 59.10
C THR A 346 20.92 33.31 59.75
N ALA A 347 21.03 31.98 59.72
CA ALA A 347 22.25 31.26 60.08
C ALA A 347 23.32 31.47 59.02
N GLN A 348 24.53 31.78 59.47
CA GLN A 348 25.74 32.06 58.71
C GLN A 348 26.76 30.94 58.82
N GLN A 349 27.45 30.69 57.71
CA GLN A 349 28.57 29.76 57.67
C GLN A 349 29.69 30.15 58.67
N LYS A 350 30.26 29.13 59.31
CA LYS A 350 31.35 29.15 60.31
C LYS A 350 30.93 29.64 61.69
N THR A 351 29.87 30.43 61.80
CA THR A 351 29.27 30.80 63.08
C THR A 351 28.32 29.70 63.53
N ASP A 352 27.34 29.34 62.69
CA ASP A 352 26.20 28.50 63.12
C ASP A 352 26.25 27.11 62.47
N TYR A 353 26.84 27.02 61.28
CA TYR A 353 27.03 25.74 60.58
C TYR A 353 28.30 25.75 59.72
N THR A 354 28.86 24.58 59.41
CA THR A 354 30.00 24.49 58.46
C THR A 354 29.50 24.40 57.03
N PHE A 355 30.17 25.06 56.08
CA PHE A 355 29.83 24.91 54.66
C PHE A 355 29.87 23.46 54.22
N GLY A 356 28.75 23.00 53.68
CA GLY A 356 28.60 21.68 53.11
C GLY A 356 28.44 21.80 51.60
N SER A 357 29.31 21.14 50.85
CA SER A 357 29.07 20.87 49.43
C SER A 357 29.64 19.51 49.05
N GLY A 358 29.11 18.94 47.98
CA GLY A 358 29.60 17.65 47.48
C GLY A 358 28.74 17.06 46.39
N THR A 359 29.17 15.90 45.89
CA THR A 359 28.40 15.09 44.95
C THR A 359 27.89 13.84 45.66
N VAL A 360 26.58 13.64 45.64
CA VAL A 360 25.93 12.42 46.15
C VAL A 360 25.77 11.45 45.00
N GLN A 361 26.40 10.28 45.13
CA GLN A 361 26.38 9.22 44.14
C GLN A 361 25.34 8.17 44.52
N PHE A 362 24.44 7.81 43.61
CA PHE A 362 23.47 6.74 43.74
C PHE A 362 23.85 5.59 42.79
N GLY A 363 24.02 4.39 43.32
CA GLY A 363 24.13 3.17 42.54
C GLY A 363 22.77 2.72 41.98
N PRO A 364 22.76 1.68 41.13
CA PRO A 364 21.54 1.02 40.69
C PRO A 364 20.63 0.62 41.86
N GLY A 365 19.36 1.00 41.79
CA GLY A 365 18.31 0.71 42.78
C GLY A 365 18.37 1.51 44.07
N GLU A 366 19.37 2.37 44.28
CA GLU A 366 19.44 3.20 45.48
C GLU A 366 18.40 4.33 45.41
N LEU A 367 17.49 4.38 46.40
CA LEU A 367 16.36 5.31 46.42
C LEU A 367 16.57 6.53 47.30
N SER A 368 17.50 6.49 48.26
CA SER A 368 17.79 7.62 49.13
C SER A 368 19.22 7.62 49.66
N LYS A 369 19.73 8.82 49.97
CA LYS A 369 20.98 9.03 50.72
C LYS A 369 20.86 10.19 51.68
N ASP A 370 21.46 10.01 52.85
CA ASP A 370 21.57 11.05 53.86
C ASP A 370 22.83 11.88 53.65
N VAL A 371 22.67 13.20 53.75
CA VAL A 371 23.74 14.18 53.79
C VAL A 371 23.74 14.81 55.18
N LYS A 372 24.91 14.88 55.80
CA LYS A 372 25.10 15.47 57.13
C LYS A 372 25.80 16.82 57.00
N ILE A 373 25.17 17.88 57.50
CA ILE A 373 25.74 19.22 57.60
C ILE A 373 26.11 19.44 59.05
N LEU A 374 27.39 19.72 59.34
CA LEU A 374 27.83 19.93 60.72
C LEU A 374 27.31 21.28 61.22
N ILE A 375 26.78 21.26 62.44
CA ILE A 375 26.31 22.42 63.19
C ILE A 375 27.44 22.84 64.14
N VAL A 376 27.64 24.14 64.26
CA VAL A 376 28.57 24.70 65.24
C VAL A 376 27.71 25.00 66.47
N ASN A 377 28.11 24.43 67.61
CA ASN A 377 27.47 24.71 68.88
C ASN A 377 28.32 25.69 69.66
N ASP A 378 27.71 26.74 70.20
CA ASP A 378 28.38 27.66 71.09
C ASP A 378 27.72 27.75 72.48
N VAL A 379 27.73 28.94 73.08
CA VAL A 379 27.19 29.22 74.43
C VAL A 379 26.38 30.52 74.46
N PHE A 380 26.17 31.13 73.29
CA PHE A 380 25.53 32.41 73.12
C PHE A 380 24.05 32.19 72.84
N VAL A 381 23.20 32.90 73.57
CA VAL A 381 21.76 32.68 73.47
C VAL A 381 21.21 33.44 72.28
N GLU A 382 20.75 32.70 71.29
CA GLU A 382 20.21 33.21 70.05
C GLU A 382 18.75 32.84 69.85
N GLY A 383 18.16 33.34 68.77
CA GLY A 383 16.85 32.87 68.31
C GLY A 383 17.00 31.67 67.37
N PRO A 384 15.93 30.94 67.04
CA PRO A 384 16.00 29.93 65.98
C PRO A 384 16.44 30.54 64.65
N GLU A 385 17.43 29.92 64.03
CA GLU A 385 18.02 30.42 62.79
C GLU A 385 17.86 29.41 61.66
N THR A 386 18.02 29.86 60.41
CA THR A 386 17.84 29.03 59.23
C THR A 386 18.95 29.17 58.22
N PHE A 387 19.31 28.05 57.58
CA PHE A 387 20.09 28.00 56.34
C PHE A 387 19.38 27.09 55.32
N GLN A 388 19.86 27.05 54.08
CA GLN A 388 19.29 26.20 53.03
C GLN A 388 20.31 25.21 52.49
N VAL A 389 19.82 24.08 51.97
CA VAL A 389 20.62 23.15 51.16
C VAL A 389 19.97 23.06 49.78
N ASN A 390 20.77 23.32 48.74
CA ASN A 390 20.35 23.34 47.35
C ASN A 390 20.87 22.11 46.62
N LEU A 391 20.06 21.52 45.74
CA LEU A 391 20.53 20.54 44.77
C LEU A 391 20.92 21.22 43.46
N SER A 392 21.96 20.71 42.79
CA SER A 392 22.39 21.19 41.48
C SER A 392 23.05 20.08 40.65
N ASN A 393 23.19 20.33 39.34
CA ASN A 393 23.99 19.50 38.42
C ASN A 393 23.75 17.98 38.55
N PRO A 394 22.51 17.50 38.40
CA PRO A 394 22.26 16.07 38.35
C PRO A 394 22.96 15.47 37.12
N SER A 395 23.50 14.26 37.22
CA SER A 395 24.23 13.60 36.13
C SER A 395 23.34 12.67 35.31
N GLY A 396 23.71 12.48 34.03
CA GLY A 396 22.97 11.61 33.13
C GLY A 396 21.57 12.15 32.88
N ASN A 397 20.64 11.26 32.57
CA ASN A 397 19.23 11.58 32.38
C ASN A 397 18.50 11.76 33.74
N SER A 398 18.83 12.86 34.41
CA SER A 398 18.30 13.16 35.73
C SER A 398 17.85 14.61 35.84
N ALA A 399 16.79 14.85 36.60
CA ALA A 399 16.24 16.16 36.90
C ALA A 399 16.23 16.44 38.41
N ILE A 400 16.13 17.71 38.78
CA ILE A 400 15.88 18.13 40.17
C ILE A 400 14.37 18.34 40.35
N GLY A 401 13.81 17.62 41.32
CA GLY A 401 12.41 17.72 41.72
C GLY A 401 12.20 18.74 42.84
N SER A 402 11.03 18.66 43.46
CA SER A 402 10.65 19.51 44.59
C SER A 402 10.30 18.64 45.80
N PRO A 403 10.85 18.93 46.99
CA PRO A 403 11.53 20.16 47.37
C PRO A 403 13.04 20.20 47.06
N SER A 404 13.48 21.35 46.52
CA SER A 404 14.87 21.83 46.46
C SER A 404 14.82 23.34 46.20
N PRO A 405 15.29 24.21 47.12
CA PRO A 405 16.04 23.88 48.35
C PRO A 405 15.19 23.23 49.45
N ILE A 406 15.87 22.63 50.44
CA ILE A 406 15.34 22.35 51.78
C ILE A 406 15.77 23.46 52.73
N VAL A 407 14.88 23.89 53.62
CA VAL A 407 15.19 24.85 54.70
C VAL A 407 15.50 24.09 55.99
N VAL A 408 16.66 24.35 56.59
CA VAL A 408 17.07 23.73 57.86
C VAL A 408 17.01 24.78 58.96
N THR A 409 16.29 24.49 60.04
CA THR A 409 16.21 25.33 61.24
C THR A 409 17.11 24.81 62.35
N ILE A 410 18.05 25.62 62.80
CA ILE A 410 18.83 25.38 64.02
C ILE A 410 18.04 25.97 65.19
N THR A 411 17.74 25.15 66.19
CA THR A 411 17.10 25.61 67.42
C THR A 411 18.15 25.74 68.51
N ASP A 412 18.38 26.97 68.95
CA ASP A 412 19.16 27.35 70.12
C ASP A 412 18.74 26.52 71.36
N ASP A 413 19.71 26.00 72.08
CA ASP A 413 19.50 25.29 73.35
C ASP A 413 20.19 25.95 74.55
N ASP A 414 20.85 27.08 74.32
CA ASP A 414 21.54 27.80 75.36
C ASP A 414 20.58 28.55 76.28
N LEU A 415 20.87 28.50 77.58
CA LEU A 415 20.11 29.23 78.57
C LEU A 415 20.83 30.54 78.88
N GLY A 416 20.10 31.65 78.74
CA GLY A 416 20.58 32.96 79.15
C GLY A 416 21.11 32.93 80.58
N PRO A 417 22.04 33.82 80.95
CA PRO A 417 22.58 33.87 82.30
C PRO A 417 21.41 33.82 83.28
N ALA A 418 21.42 32.81 84.16
CA ALA A 418 20.35 32.63 85.13
C ALA A 418 20.12 33.98 85.80
N ALA A 419 18.90 34.53 85.67
CA ALA A 419 18.55 35.76 86.36
C ALA A 419 18.86 35.51 87.83
N ASN A 420 19.89 36.20 88.32
CA ASN A 420 20.42 35.97 89.65
C ASN A 420 19.26 36.17 90.63
N PRO A 421 18.76 35.11 91.31
CA PRO A 421 17.78 35.33 92.34
C PRO A 421 18.57 35.94 93.49
N ILE A 422 18.16 37.12 93.96
CA ILE A 422 18.73 37.93 95.06
C ILE A 422 19.62 39.11 94.58
N ASP A 423 19.01 40.26 94.30
CA ASP A 423 18.85 41.41 95.23
C ASP A 423 17.84 42.42 94.64
#